data_AF-A0AAD5DX97-F1
#
_entry.id   AF-A0AAD5DX97-F1
#
_cell.length_a   1.000
_cell.length_b   1.000
_cell.length_c   1.000
_cell.angle_alpha   90.00
_cell.angle_beta   90.00
_cell.angle_gamma   90.00
#
_symmetry.space_group_name_H-M   'P 1'
#
loop_
_entity.id
_entity.type
_entity.pdbx_description
1 polymer ?
#
loop_
_entity_poly.entity_id
_entity_poly.type
_entity_poly.pdbx_seq_one_letter_code
_entity_poly.pdbx_strand_id
1 'polypeptide(L)'
;MPAQLPHPLGDSWNAFGGNLSQELVCSTAKLMKELGLVEAGYRYLVMDDGWSDPERDERGRLQADRTRFPSGISAVAECVREQGLLLGIYGDSGRYTCQGFPGSYGHEREDAQTFAELGEPSLSNKYQTSSFSVRWEQLGYAPDTPATVRDLWTGEDLGVFNGSFSADVRLHDALAFRITPLHPLPSHSEWRPWLGQPMYERHEEDESWIPPLLRAAAEAD
;
A
#
# COMPACT_ATOMS: atom_id res chain seq x y z
N MET A 1 9.95 -19.90 7.08
CA MET A 1 11.08 -19.10 6.55
C MET A 1 11.66 -18.31 7.71
N PRO A 2 12.99 -18.13 7.82
CA PRO A 2 13.56 -17.32 8.89
C PRO A 2 13.03 -15.88 8.79
N ALA A 3 12.74 -15.25 9.93
CA ALA A 3 12.28 -13.87 9.99
C ALA A 3 13.32 -12.95 9.34
N GLN A 4 12.86 -12.13 8.40
CA GLN A 4 13.71 -11.14 7.73
C GLN A 4 14.08 -10.06 8.77
N LEU A 5 15.39 -9.83 8.97
CA LEU A 5 15.86 -8.80 9.88
C LEU A 5 15.33 -7.43 9.43
N PRO A 6 14.99 -6.52 10.36
CA PRO A 6 14.53 -5.19 10.01
C PRO A 6 15.60 -4.46 9.19
N HIS A 7 15.18 -3.82 8.10
CA HIS A 7 16.06 -3.01 7.26
C HIS A 7 16.33 -1.67 7.96
N PRO A 8 17.59 -1.23 8.09
CA PRO A 8 17.88 0.10 8.60
C PRO A 8 17.34 1.16 7.63
N LEU A 9 16.70 2.18 8.21
CA LEU A 9 16.07 3.30 7.51
C LEU A 9 16.93 4.56 7.68
N GLY A 10 17.11 5.32 6.60
CA GLY A 10 17.58 6.70 6.68
C GLY A 10 16.38 7.64 6.68
N ASP A 11 16.32 8.57 7.63
CA ASP A 11 15.26 9.56 7.74
C ASP A 11 15.85 10.98 7.84
N SER A 12 15.23 11.95 7.16
CA SER A 12 15.77 13.30 7.08
C SER A 12 15.54 14.17 8.31
N TRP A 13 14.53 13.89 9.14
CA TRP A 13 14.03 14.81 10.17
C TRP A 13 15.10 15.20 11.19
N ASN A 14 15.78 14.21 11.76
CA ASN A 14 16.74 14.43 12.85
C ASN A 14 17.97 15.23 12.42
N ALA A 15 18.30 15.23 11.13
CA ALA A 15 19.44 15.95 10.59
C ALA A 15 19.06 17.32 10.00
N PHE A 16 17.90 17.42 9.36
CA PHE A 16 17.57 18.56 8.50
C PHE A 16 16.23 19.24 8.84
N GLY A 17 15.40 18.64 9.69
CA GLY A 17 14.01 19.07 9.90
C GLY A 17 13.28 19.21 8.55
N GLY A 18 12.51 20.28 8.39
CA GLY A 18 11.84 20.58 7.11
C GLY A 18 12.68 21.26 6.05
N ASN A 19 13.98 21.48 6.28
CA ASN A 19 14.83 22.15 5.31
C ASN A 19 15.33 21.15 4.25
N LEU A 20 14.39 20.68 3.42
CA LEU A 20 14.65 19.73 2.35
C LEU A 20 14.77 20.41 0.99
N SER A 21 15.63 19.86 0.14
CA SER A 21 15.72 20.22 -1.28
C SER A 21 16.09 18.98 -2.11
N GLN A 22 15.80 19.03 -3.40
CA GLN A 22 16.19 18.00 -4.35
C GLN A 22 17.70 17.72 -4.31
N GLU A 23 18.53 18.77 -4.27
CA GLU A 23 19.99 18.61 -4.18
C GLU A 23 20.43 17.91 -2.89
N LEU A 24 19.85 18.29 -1.75
CA LEU A 24 20.17 17.69 -0.46
C LEU A 24 19.82 16.19 -0.43
N VAL A 25 18.64 15.82 -0.91
CA VAL A 25 18.19 14.41 -0.89
C VAL A 25 19.03 13.57 -1.86
N CYS A 26 19.27 14.04 -3.10
CA CYS A 26 20.06 13.30 -4.07
C CYS A 26 21.54 13.15 -3.63
N SER A 27 22.15 14.20 -3.08
CA SER A 27 23.52 14.13 -2.56
C SER A 27 23.63 13.21 -1.34
N THR A 28 22.63 13.21 -0.46
CA THR A 28 22.56 12.28 0.67
C THR A 28 22.48 10.83 0.20
N ALA A 29 21.62 10.52 -0.77
CA ALA A 29 21.52 9.17 -1.32
C ALA A 29 22.84 8.68 -1.95
N LYS A 30 23.52 9.58 -2.69
CA LYS A 30 24.84 9.29 -3.24
C LYS A 30 25.87 9.01 -2.15
N LEU A 31 25.92 9.83 -1.10
CA LEU A 31 26.81 9.61 0.03
C LEU A 31 26.51 8.31 0.78
N MET A 32 25.23 7.95 0.96
CA MET A 32 24.85 6.67 1.56
C MET A 32 25.44 5.50 0.79
N LYS A 33 25.46 5.57 -0.55
CA LYS A 33 26.11 4.57 -1.40
C LYS A 33 27.63 4.60 -1.28
N GLU A 34 28.25 5.77 -1.40
CA GLU A 34 29.71 5.92 -1.35
C GLU A 34 30.30 5.49 0.00
N LEU A 35 29.57 5.73 1.09
CA LEU A 35 29.97 5.34 2.45
C LEU A 35 29.64 3.88 2.80
N GLY A 36 29.08 3.11 1.86
CA GLY A 36 28.80 1.69 2.04
C GLY A 36 27.54 1.37 2.86
N LEU A 37 26.64 2.34 3.07
CA LEU A 37 25.40 2.11 3.85
C LEU A 37 24.41 1.23 3.08
N VAL A 38 24.36 1.34 1.75
CA VAL A 38 23.53 0.47 0.91
C VAL A 38 23.99 -0.99 1.05
N GLU A 39 25.31 -1.22 1.02
CA GLU A 39 25.94 -2.53 1.26
C GLU A 39 25.68 -3.02 2.68
N ALA A 40 25.68 -2.13 3.66
CA ALA A 40 25.38 -2.43 5.06
C ALA A 40 23.89 -2.75 5.32
N GLY A 41 23.02 -2.65 4.31
CA GLY A 41 21.62 -3.07 4.39
C GLY A 41 20.59 -1.95 4.38
N TYR A 42 21.02 -0.68 4.28
CA TYR A 42 20.08 0.43 4.11
C TYR A 42 19.38 0.29 2.76
N ARG A 43 18.05 0.39 2.79
CA ARG A 43 17.20 0.25 1.60
C ARG A 43 16.34 1.46 1.34
N TYR A 44 16.01 2.24 2.36
CA TYR A 44 15.14 3.39 2.24
C TYR A 44 15.84 4.67 2.69
N LEU A 45 15.61 5.73 1.94
CA LEU A 45 15.82 7.11 2.36
C LEU A 45 14.45 7.79 2.40
N VAL A 46 14.01 8.18 3.58
CA VAL A 46 12.69 8.80 3.83
C VAL A 46 12.86 10.31 3.86
N MET A 47 12.07 11.01 3.03
CA MET A 47 11.83 12.43 3.17
C MET A 47 10.69 12.64 4.16
N ASP A 48 11.03 13.19 5.31
CA ASP A 48 10.08 13.54 6.35
C ASP A 48 9.32 14.85 6.00
N ASP A 49 8.64 15.45 6.97
CA ASP A 49 7.79 16.62 6.78
C ASP A 49 8.57 17.82 6.21
N GLY A 50 7.86 18.67 5.47
CA GLY A 50 8.41 19.83 4.80
C GLY A 50 8.87 19.58 3.37
N TRP A 51 8.50 18.51 2.68
CA TRP A 51 8.74 18.38 1.22
C TRP A 51 7.66 19.07 0.37
N SER A 52 6.43 19.14 0.88
CA SER A 52 5.26 19.62 0.15
C SER A 52 5.21 21.14 0.06
N ASP A 53 4.48 21.63 -0.93
CA ASP A 53 4.08 23.03 -1.03
C ASP A 53 3.06 23.37 0.09
N PRO A 54 3.05 24.61 0.60
CA PRO A 54 2.03 25.06 1.56
C PRO A 54 0.59 24.93 1.05
N GLU A 55 0.39 24.89 -0.26
CA GLU A 55 -0.92 24.77 -0.89
C GLU A 55 -1.04 23.50 -1.75
N ARG A 56 -2.24 22.92 -1.76
CA ARG A 56 -2.60 21.86 -2.71
C ARG A 56 -2.70 22.46 -4.13
N ASP A 57 -2.54 21.60 -5.14
CA ASP A 57 -2.71 22.04 -6.53
C ASP A 57 -4.17 22.41 -6.85
N GLU A 58 -4.42 22.94 -8.05
CA GLU A 58 -5.77 23.33 -8.51
C GLU A 58 -6.80 22.18 -8.49
N ARG A 59 -6.33 20.92 -8.42
CA ARG A 59 -7.16 19.71 -8.34
C ARG A 59 -7.29 19.19 -6.91
N GLY A 60 -6.76 19.90 -5.92
CA GLY A 60 -6.79 19.52 -4.52
C GLY A 60 -5.78 18.43 -4.15
N ARG A 61 -4.73 18.19 -4.95
CA ARG A 61 -3.71 17.17 -4.66
C ARG A 61 -2.51 17.76 -3.94
N LEU A 62 -1.81 16.94 -3.17
CA LEU A 62 -0.49 17.31 -2.65
C LEU A 62 0.46 17.59 -3.81
N GLN A 63 1.31 18.59 -3.66
CA GLN A 63 2.35 18.92 -4.64
C GLN A 63 3.65 19.24 -3.90
N ALA A 64 4.77 19.01 -4.58
CA ALA A 64 6.08 19.37 -4.05
C ALA A 64 6.28 20.88 -4.11
N ASP A 65 7.04 21.42 -3.16
CA ASP A 65 7.52 22.80 -3.24
C ASP A 65 8.36 22.97 -4.52
N ARG A 66 7.88 23.76 -5.47
CA ARG A 66 8.50 23.93 -6.80
C ARG A 66 9.84 24.64 -6.76
N THR A 67 10.16 25.36 -5.69
CA THR A 67 11.44 26.04 -5.53
C THR A 67 12.50 25.06 -5.02
N ARG A 68 12.12 24.22 -4.05
CA ARG A 68 13.04 23.26 -3.42
C ARG A 68 13.16 21.95 -4.21
N PHE A 69 12.13 21.60 -4.96
CA PHE A 69 12.05 20.42 -5.82
C PHE A 69 11.68 20.83 -7.26
N PRO A 70 12.56 21.56 -7.97
CA PRO A 70 12.26 22.12 -9.28
C PRO A 70 12.00 21.05 -10.36
N SER A 71 12.50 19.83 -10.18
CA SER A 71 12.23 18.70 -11.08
C SER A 71 11.12 17.77 -10.56
N GLY A 72 10.48 18.11 -9.44
CA GLY A 72 9.45 17.29 -8.78
C GLY A 72 10.01 16.06 -8.07
N ILE A 73 9.15 15.39 -7.28
CA ILE A 73 9.57 14.23 -6.47
C ILE A 73 9.92 13.01 -7.32
N SER A 74 9.29 12.80 -8.48
CA SER A 74 9.63 11.66 -9.34
C SER A 74 11.10 11.68 -9.78
N ALA A 75 11.68 12.86 -10.04
CA ALA A 75 13.10 13.01 -10.35
C ALA A 75 14.00 12.72 -9.13
N VAL A 76 13.53 13.07 -7.93
CA VAL A 76 14.21 12.72 -6.67
C VAL A 76 14.16 11.20 -6.44
N ALA A 77 13.01 10.57 -6.66
CA ALA A 77 12.86 9.12 -6.55
C ALA A 77 13.82 8.39 -7.51
N GLU A 78 13.97 8.92 -8.73
CA GLU A 78 14.94 8.39 -9.70
C GLU A 78 16.38 8.54 -9.21
N CYS A 79 16.81 9.72 -8.75
CA CYS A 79 18.17 9.94 -8.28
C CYS A 79 18.52 9.05 -7.07
N VAL A 80 17.56 8.83 -6.16
CA VAL A 80 17.72 7.93 -5.00
C VAL A 80 17.85 6.48 -5.46
N ARG A 81 17.04 6.07 -6.44
CA ARG A 81 17.03 4.72 -6.97
C ARG A 81 18.28 4.37 -7.76
N GLU A 82 18.88 5.32 -8.46
CA GLU A 82 20.18 5.12 -9.12
C GLU A 82 21.29 4.69 -8.14
N GLN A 83 21.16 5.04 -6.86
CA GLN A 83 22.09 4.66 -5.80
C GLN A 83 21.76 3.29 -5.16
N GLY A 84 20.68 2.63 -5.58
CA GLY A 84 20.21 1.36 -5.03
C GLY A 84 19.35 1.50 -3.77
N LEU A 85 18.75 2.68 -3.55
CA LEU A 85 17.81 2.97 -2.46
C LEU A 85 16.38 3.13 -2.98
N LEU A 86 15.40 3.07 -2.08
CA LEU A 86 14.00 3.40 -2.30
C LEU A 86 13.69 4.72 -1.59
N LEU A 87 12.87 5.57 -2.20
CA LEU A 87 12.42 6.82 -1.58
C LEU A 87 11.17 6.57 -0.73
N GLY A 88 11.19 6.99 0.52
CA GLY A 88 9.99 7.15 1.35
C GLY A 88 9.52 8.60 1.37
N ILE A 89 8.21 8.82 1.53
CA ILE A 89 7.61 10.16 1.58
C ILE A 89 6.65 10.27 2.77
N TYR A 90 6.70 11.40 3.46
CA TYR A 90 5.84 11.68 4.60
C TYR A 90 4.48 12.26 4.19
N GLY A 91 3.44 11.88 4.92
CA GLY A 91 2.12 12.50 4.93
C GLY A 91 1.52 12.46 6.33
N ASP A 92 0.41 13.17 6.55
CA ASP A 92 -0.24 13.24 7.86
C ASP A 92 -1.73 12.87 7.75
N SER A 93 -2.23 12.05 8.68
CA SER A 93 -3.66 11.67 8.72
C SER A 93 -4.60 12.81 9.19
N GLY A 94 -4.04 13.91 9.68
CA GLY A 94 -4.76 15.11 10.08
C GLY A 94 -5.01 16.08 8.93
N ARG A 95 -5.54 17.27 9.25
CA ARG A 95 -5.75 18.36 8.27
C ARG A 95 -4.44 19.04 7.87
N TYR A 96 -3.46 19.00 8.76
CA TYR A 96 -2.14 19.59 8.57
C TYR A 96 -1.09 18.62 9.06
N THR A 97 0.10 18.68 8.47
CA THR A 97 1.30 18.03 8.99
C THR A 97 1.76 18.69 10.29
N CYS A 98 2.74 18.09 10.96
CA CYS A 98 3.33 18.65 12.17
C CYS A 98 3.94 20.05 11.94
N GLN A 99 4.41 20.36 10.74
CA GLN A 99 4.89 21.69 10.34
C GLN A 99 3.84 22.61 9.71
N GLY A 100 2.58 22.18 9.64
CA GLY A 100 1.49 23.01 9.13
C GLY A 100 1.31 22.97 7.61
N PHE A 101 1.95 22.04 6.90
CA PHE A 101 1.65 21.78 5.49
C PHE A 101 0.33 21.02 5.34
N PRO A 102 -0.27 20.93 4.14
CA PRO A 102 -1.50 20.18 3.96
C PRO A 102 -1.38 18.70 4.38
N GLY A 103 -2.25 18.25 5.29
CA GLY A 103 -2.43 16.84 5.64
C GLY A 103 -3.50 16.17 4.79
N SER A 104 -3.68 14.87 4.94
CA SER A 104 -4.50 14.00 4.07
C SER A 104 -5.95 13.79 4.53
N TYR A 105 -6.37 14.36 5.66
CA TYR A 105 -7.75 14.23 6.13
C TYR A 105 -8.77 14.71 5.08
N GLY A 106 -9.63 13.80 4.62
CA GLY A 106 -10.63 14.06 3.58
C GLY A 106 -10.11 14.02 2.14
N HIS A 107 -8.84 13.67 1.95
CA HIS A 107 -8.15 13.53 0.65
C HIS A 107 -7.33 12.22 0.59
N GLU A 108 -7.64 11.23 1.43
CA GLU A 108 -6.81 10.05 1.63
C GLU A 108 -6.63 9.23 0.35
N ARG A 109 -7.70 9.13 -0.45
CA ARG A 109 -7.69 8.40 -1.72
C ARG A 109 -6.84 9.11 -2.76
N GLU A 110 -7.03 10.41 -2.91
CA GLU A 110 -6.33 11.26 -3.86
C GLU A 110 -4.84 11.37 -3.51
N ASP A 111 -4.52 11.46 -2.22
CA ASP A 111 -3.15 11.54 -1.74
C ASP A 111 -2.42 10.19 -1.88
N ALA A 112 -3.10 9.08 -1.59
CA ALA A 112 -2.54 7.74 -1.86
C ALA A 112 -2.22 7.54 -3.36
N GLN A 113 -3.10 8.02 -4.24
CA GLN A 113 -2.83 8.03 -5.70
C GLN A 113 -1.65 8.93 -6.03
N THR A 114 -1.57 10.12 -5.45
CA THR A 114 -0.45 11.04 -5.64
C THR A 114 0.86 10.40 -5.21
N PHE A 115 0.93 9.75 -4.04
CA PHE A 115 2.14 9.06 -3.59
C PHE A 115 2.55 7.92 -4.50
N ALA A 116 1.59 7.13 -5.01
CA ALA A 116 1.87 6.10 -5.99
C ALA A 116 2.44 6.69 -7.29
N GLU A 117 1.88 7.81 -7.77
CA GLU A 117 2.38 8.53 -8.95
C GLU A 117 3.78 9.13 -8.73
N LEU A 118 4.10 9.60 -7.52
CA LEU A 118 5.41 10.19 -7.21
C LEU A 118 6.52 9.13 -7.04
N GLY A 119 6.17 7.95 -6.51
CA GLY A 119 7.09 6.82 -6.37
C GLY A 119 7.44 6.14 -7.70
N GLU A 120 6.63 6.36 -8.72
CA GLU A 120 6.89 5.93 -10.09
C GLU A 120 7.55 7.08 -10.87
N PRO A 121 8.78 6.91 -11.38
CA PRO A 121 9.25 7.78 -12.44
C PRO A 121 8.30 7.66 -13.64
N SER A 122 8.35 8.62 -14.56
CA SER A 122 7.58 8.64 -15.80
C SER A 122 7.91 7.48 -16.78
N LEU A 123 7.98 6.24 -16.31
CA LEU A 123 7.77 5.04 -17.11
C LEU A 123 6.26 4.84 -17.25
N SER A 124 5.62 5.76 -17.98
CA SER A 124 4.23 5.69 -18.43
C SER A 124 3.94 4.48 -19.34
N ASN A 125 4.80 3.45 -19.38
CA ASN A 125 4.67 2.34 -20.31
C ASN A 125 5.10 0.95 -19.81
N LYS A 126 5.24 0.75 -18.51
CA LYS A 126 5.35 -0.62 -17.96
C LYS A 126 4.56 -0.75 -16.67
N TYR A 127 3.26 -0.51 -16.74
CA TYR A 127 2.36 -1.25 -15.86
C TYR A 127 2.57 -2.72 -16.17
N GLN A 128 3.43 -3.37 -15.39
CA GLN A 128 3.59 -4.81 -15.49
C GLN A 128 2.37 -5.41 -14.81
N THR A 129 1.27 -5.42 -15.55
CA THR A 129 0.08 -6.14 -15.18
C THR A 129 0.48 -7.60 -15.07
N SER A 130 0.33 -8.16 -13.88
CA SER A 130 0.44 -9.59 -13.71
C SER A 130 -0.97 -10.16 -13.77
N SER A 131 -1.15 -11.20 -14.57
CA SER A 131 -2.37 -11.97 -14.50
C SER A 131 -2.27 -12.91 -13.32
N PHE A 132 -3.24 -12.88 -12.42
CA PHE A 132 -3.41 -13.92 -11.41
C PHE A 132 -4.56 -14.82 -11.84
N SER A 133 -4.50 -16.09 -11.45
CA SER A 133 -5.56 -17.05 -11.73
C SER A 133 -5.84 -17.85 -10.46
N VAL A 134 -7.12 -17.93 -10.10
CA VAL A 134 -7.61 -18.81 -9.04
C VAL A 134 -8.40 -19.94 -9.67
N ARG A 135 -7.99 -21.17 -9.37
CA ARG A 135 -8.73 -22.38 -9.73
C ARG A 135 -9.70 -22.75 -8.60
N TRP A 136 -10.85 -23.29 -8.96
CA TRP A 136 -11.92 -23.69 -8.05
C TRP A 136 -11.44 -24.67 -6.97
N GLU A 137 -10.53 -25.57 -7.31
CA GLU A 137 -9.94 -26.51 -6.37
C GLU A 137 -9.12 -25.82 -5.28
N GLN A 138 -8.52 -24.66 -5.57
CA GLN A 138 -7.79 -23.86 -4.58
C GLN A 138 -8.74 -23.22 -3.55
N LEU A 139 -10.02 -23.09 -3.89
CA LEU A 139 -11.09 -22.62 -3.01
C LEU A 139 -11.87 -23.77 -2.35
N GLY A 140 -11.54 -25.02 -2.70
CA GLY A 140 -12.25 -26.23 -2.24
C GLY A 140 -13.50 -26.57 -3.06
N TYR A 141 -13.74 -25.93 -4.20
CA TYR A 141 -14.83 -26.30 -5.11
C TYR A 141 -14.42 -27.46 -6.03
N ALA A 142 -15.40 -28.22 -6.53
CA ALA A 142 -15.13 -29.20 -7.58
C ALA A 142 -14.75 -28.48 -8.90
N PRO A 143 -13.86 -29.05 -9.73
CA PRO A 143 -13.34 -28.41 -10.95
C PRO A 143 -14.41 -27.98 -11.96
N ASP A 144 -15.54 -28.66 -11.98
CA ASP A 144 -16.67 -28.43 -12.88
C ASP A 144 -17.78 -27.55 -12.27
N THR A 145 -17.57 -27.03 -11.05
CA THR A 145 -18.55 -26.18 -10.36
C THR A 145 -18.77 -24.86 -11.11
N PRO A 146 -19.99 -24.55 -11.57
CA PRO A 146 -20.28 -23.23 -12.08
C PRO A 146 -20.43 -22.24 -10.92
N ALA A 147 -19.74 -21.09 -10.99
CA ALA A 147 -19.78 -20.07 -9.94
C ALA A 147 -19.89 -18.65 -10.53
N THR A 148 -20.62 -17.77 -9.87
CA THR A 148 -20.62 -16.34 -10.19
C THR A 148 -19.41 -15.66 -9.58
N VAL A 149 -18.84 -14.69 -10.30
CA VAL A 149 -17.76 -13.84 -9.82
C VAL A 149 -18.27 -12.40 -9.75
N ARG A 150 -18.11 -11.77 -8.59
CA ARG A 150 -18.43 -10.36 -8.36
C ARG A 150 -17.19 -9.60 -7.93
N ASP A 151 -16.93 -8.48 -8.57
CA ASP A 151 -15.92 -7.51 -8.13
C ASP A 151 -16.48 -6.73 -6.93
N LEU A 152 -15.78 -6.80 -5.80
CA LEU A 152 -16.20 -6.16 -4.56
C LEU A 152 -15.82 -4.67 -4.49
N TRP A 153 -14.87 -4.22 -5.31
CA TRP A 153 -14.50 -2.81 -5.39
C TRP A 153 -15.46 -2.03 -6.29
N THR A 154 -15.79 -2.57 -7.46
CA THR A 154 -16.74 -1.91 -8.39
C THR A 154 -18.19 -2.24 -8.08
N GLY A 155 -18.45 -3.37 -7.42
CA GLY A 155 -19.78 -3.89 -7.19
C GLY A 155 -20.41 -4.54 -8.43
N GLU A 156 -19.63 -4.81 -9.48
CA GLU A 156 -20.11 -5.40 -10.72
C GLU A 156 -20.10 -6.94 -10.66
N ASP A 157 -21.16 -7.58 -11.20
CA ASP A 157 -21.19 -9.02 -11.41
C ASP A 157 -20.54 -9.36 -12.76
N LEU A 158 -19.38 -10.01 -12.73
CA LEU A 158 -18.54 -10.28 -13.90
C LEU A 158 -19.03 -11.49 -14.72
N GLY A 159 -20.04 -12.20 -14.23
CA GLY A 159 -20.66 -13.35 -14.90
C GLY A 159 -20.41 -14.69 -14.20
N VAL A 160 -20.66 -15.77 -14.93
CA VAL A 160 -20.53 -17.16 -14.46
C VAL A 160 -19.27 -17.79 -15.09
N PHE A 161 -18.45 -18.41 -14.25
CA PHE A 161 -17.20 -19.06 -14.63
C PHE A 161 -17.17 -20.50 -14.14
N ASN A 162 -16.51 -21.37 -14.91
CA ASN A 162 -16.35 -22.79 -14.62
C ASN A 162 -14.86 -23.10 -14.42
N GLY A 163 -14.52 -23.74 -13.31
CA GLY A 163 -13.18 -24.24 -12.97
C GLY A 163 -12.14 -23.20 -12.57
N SER A 164 -12.19 -21.97 -13.08
CA SER A 164 -11.24 -20.93 -12.70
C SER A 164 -11.70 -19.53 -13.07
N PHE A 165 -11.08 -18.54 -12.43
CA PHE A 165 -11.17 -17.13 -12.80
C PHE A 165 -9.77 -16.51 -12.85
N SER A 166 -9.54 -15.65 -13.84
CA SER A 166 -8.30 -14.92 -14.01
C SER A 166 -8.60 -13.43 -14.12
N ALA A 167 -7.78 -12.62 -13.48
CA ALA A 167 -7.84 -11.18 -13.62
C ALA A 167 -6.46 -10.56 -13.53
N ASP A 168 -6.38 -9.35 -14.04
CA ASP A 168 -5.17 -8.61 -14.25
C ASP A 168 -4.99 -7.61 -13.10
N VAL A 169 -3.90 -7.74 -12.35
CA VAL A 169 -3.58 -6.85 -11.23
C VAL A 169 -2.36 -6.00 -11.59
N ARG A 170 -2.48 -4.69 -11.38
CA ARG A 170 -1.36 -3.77 -11.58
C ARG A 170 -0.41 -3.85 -10.37
N LEU A 171 0.85 -3.48 -10.58
CA LEU A 171 1.81 -3.34 -9.49
C LEU A 171 1.23 -2.38 -8.42
N HIS A 172 1.32 -2.77 -7.14
CA HIS A 172 0.75 -2.06 -5.99
C HIS A 172 -0.79 -1.96 -5.93
N ASP A 173 -1.52 -2.62 -6.83
CA ASP A 173 -2.98 -2.67 -6.81
C ASP A 173 -3.50 -3.88 -6.01
N ALA A 174 -4.74 -3.81 -5.55
CA ALA A 174 -5.41 -4.91 -4.87
C ALA A 174 -6.76 -5.20 -5.51
N LEU A 175 -7.06 -6.48 -5.73
CA LEU A 175 -8.35 -6.92 -6.26
C LEU A 175 -9.09 -7.75 -5.21
N ALA A 176 -10.39 -7.55 -5.11
CA ALA A 176 -11.25 -8.26 -4.18
C ALA A 176 -12.45 -8.84 -4.93
N PHE A 177 -12.57 -10.17 -4.95
CA PHE A 177 -13.64 -10.87 -5.64
C PHE A 177 -14.44 -11.75 -4.67
N ARG A 178 -15.75 -11.80 -4.86
CA ARG A 178 -16.62 -12.82 -4.25
C ARG A 178 -16.98 -13.86 -5.29
N ILE A 179 -16.79 -15.12 -4.94
CA ILE A 179 -17.00 -16.26 -5.83
C ILE A 179 -18.04 -17.19 -5.22
N THR A 180 -19.19 -17.31 -5.88
CA THR A 180 -20.36 -18.00 -5.33
C THR A 180 -20.80 -19.14 -6.26
N PRO A 181 -20.69 -20.41 -5.84
CA PRO A 181 -21.24 -21.55 -6.59
C PRO A 181 -22.74 -21.38 -6.88
N LEU A 182 -23.17 -21.70 -8.10
CA LEU A 182 -24.58 -21.65 -8.50
C LEU A 182 -25.41 -22.79 -7.90
N HIS A 183 -24.76 -23.89 -7.53
CA HIS A 183 -25.38 -24.99 -6.81
C HIS A 183 -24.83 -25.04 -5.39
N PRO A 184 -25.69 -25.36 -4.39
CA PRO A 184 -25.22 -25.57 -3.02
C PRO A 184 -24.14 -26.64 -3.03
N LEU A 185 -23.03 -26.36 -2.36
CA LEU A 185 -21.98 -27.35 -2.15
C LEU A 185 -22.57 -28.49 -1.32
N PRO A 186 -22.20 -29.76 -1.60
CA PRO A 186 -22.70 -30.88 -0.82
C PRO A 186 -22.41 -30.64 0.66
N SER A 187 -23.44 -30.72 1.50
CA SER A 187 -23.35 -30.51 2.94
C SER A 187 -22.63 -31.69 3.59
N HIS A 188 -21.32 -31.75 3.45
CA HIS A 188 -20.49 -32.64 4.23
C HIS A 188 -19.53 -31.78 5.04
N SER A 189 -19.37 -32.12 6.32
CA SER A 189 -18.52 -31.46 7.32
C SER A 189 -17.04 -31.31 6.92
N GLU A 190 -16.65 -31.90 5.79
CA GLU A 190 -15.29 -31.92 5.24
C GLU A 190 -15.03 -30.82 4.20
N TRP A 191 -16.03 -30.00 3.84
CA TRP A 191 -15.91 -29.01 2.76
C TRP A 191 -15.07 -27.76 3.10
N ARG A 192 -14.58 -27.61 4.34
CA ARG A 192 -13.56 -26.59 4.63
C ARG A 192 -12.19 -27.17 4.26
N PRO A 193 -11.44 -26.59 3.29
CA PRO A 193 -10.04 -26.99 3.06
C PRO A 193 -9.15 -26.76 4.30
N TRP A 194 -9.65 -25.98 5.27
CA TRP A 194 -9.07 -25.74 6.60
C TRP A 194 -9.75 -26.64 7.64
N LEU A 195 -9.50 -27.94 7.56
CA LEU A 195 -9.86 -28.85 8.66
C LEU A 195 -8.95 -28.56 9.87
N GLY A 196 -9.42 -27.71 10.77
CA GLY A 196 -8.98 -27.68 12.17
C GLY A 196 -7.91 -26.65 12.55
N GLN A 197 -7.50 -25.75 11.67
CA GLN A 197 -6.60 -24.65 12.01
C GLN A 197 -7.18 -23.35 11.42
N PRO A 198 -7.58 -22.36 12.25
CA PRO A 198 -7.90 -21.03 11.74
C PRO A 198 -6.68 -20.45 11.00
N MET A 199 -6.90 -19.61 9.99
CA MET A 199 -5.82 -18.97 9.20
C MET A 199 -4.89 -18.08 10.07
N TYR A 200 -5.31 -17.83 11.31
CA TYR A 200 -4.58 -17.19 12.39
C TYR A 200 -4.84 -18.01 13.66
N GLU A 201 -3.81 -18.41 14.41
CA GLU A 201 -4.01 -18.85 15.79
C GLU A 201 -4.46 -17.64 16.60
N ARG A 202 -5.69 -17.66 17.11
CA ARG A 202 -6.20 -16.60 17.96
C ARG A 202 -5.60 -16.78 19.35
N HIS A 203 -4.62 -15.97 19.72
CA HIS A 203 -4.06 -15.95 21.07
C HIS A 203 -4.84 -14.94 21.91
N GLU A 204 -5.17 -15.27 23.17
CA GLU A 204 -5.89 -14.34 24.08
C GLU A 204 -5.18 -12.98 24.22
N GLU A 205 -3.87 -12.97 23.99
CA GLU A 205 -3.01 -11.80 24.00
C GLU A 205 -3.40 -10.76 22.93
N ASP A 206 -3.92 -11.20 21.78
CA ASP A 206 -4.34 -10.35 20.66
C ASP A 206 -5.62 -9.54 20.97
N GLU A 207 -6.44 -9.99 21.94
CA GLU A 207 -7.67 -9.30 22.35
C GLU A 207 -7.41 -8.23 23.44
N SER A 208 -6.25 -8.29 24.12
CA SER A 208 -5.89 -7.35 25.19
C SER A 208 -5.67 -5.91 24.69
N TRP A 209 -5.39 -5.75 23.40
CA TRP A 209 -5.11 -4.46 22.75
C TRP A 209 -6.30 -3.87 21.99
N ILE A 210 -7.42 -4.58 21.89
CA ILE A 210 -8.62 -4.10 21.21
C ILE A 210 -9.46 -3.33 22.25
N PRO A 211 -9.50 -1.98 22.22
CA PRO A 211 -10.34 -1.25 23.14
C PRO A 211 -11.81 -1.67 22.93
N PRO A 212 -12.60 -1.88 24.02
CA PRO A 212 -13.97 -2.34 23.88
C PRO A 212 -14.75 -1.34 23.01
N LEU A 213 -15.32 -1.85 21.91
CA LEU A 213 -16.27 -1.10 21.11
C LEU A 213 -17.37 -0.61 22.05
N LEU A 214 -17.51 0.71 22.16
CA LEU A 214 -18.60 1.36 22.89
C LEU A 214 -19.92 0.76 22.42
N ARG A 215 -20.44 -0.22 23.18
CA ARG A 215 -21.83 -0.62 23.07
C ARG A 215 -22.61 0.61 23.50
N ALA A 216 -23.14 1.32 22.50
CA ALA A 216 -24.20 2.28 22.72
C ALA A 216 -25.27 1.56 23.56
N ALA A 217 -25.47 2.06 24.78
CA ALA A 217 -26.58 1.65 25.62
C ALA A 217 -27.86 2.12 24.93
N ALA A 218 -28.44 1.24 24.12
CA ALA A 218 -29.84 1.30 23.76
C ALA A 218 -30.62 0.49 24.81
N GLU A 219 -31.59 1.18 25.42
CA GLU A 219 -32.78 0.66 26.13
C GLU A 219 -32.57 0.08 27.55
N ALA A 220 -33.04 0.79 28.58
CA ALA A 220 -34.43 0.69 29.10
C ALA A 220 -34.49 1.13 30.58
N ASP A 221 -35.07 2.30 30.83
CA ASP A 221 -36.12 2.56 31.85
C ASP A 221 -36.70 3.98 31.64
#